data_AF-A0A0S0ZLN2-F1
#
_entry.id   AF-A0A0S0ZLN2-F1
#
_cell.length_a   1.000
_cell.length_b   1.000
_cell.length_c   1.000
_cell.angle_alpha   90.00
_cell.angle_beta   90.00
_cell.angle_gamma   90.00
#
_symmetry.space_group_name_H-M   'P 1'
#
loop_
_entity.id
_entity.type
_entity.pdbx_description
1 polymer ?
#
loop_
_entity_poly.entity_id
_entity_poly.type
_entity_poly.pdbx_seq_one_letter_code
_entity_poly.pdbx_strand_id
1 'polypeptide(L)'
;GPRFKKIRRLGALPGLTNKRSRAVSDPRNQSRSGKKSQYRIRLEEKQKLRFHYGLTERQLLKYVRIARKAKGSTGQVLLQVLEMRLDNILFRLGMASTIPGARQLVNHRHILVNGRIVDIPSYRCKPRDIITVRDEQKSRVMIQNSLDSHLHEDLPKH
;
A
#
# COMPACT_ATOMS: atom_id res chain seq x y z
N GLY A 1 12.63 -0.06 9.28
CA GLY A 1 13.66 0.79 8.63
C GLY A 1 13.13 2.19 8.37
N PRO A 2 14.00 3.20 8.17
CA PRO A 2 13.60 4.61 8.11
C PRO A 2 12.80 4.95 6.83
N ARG A 3 11.52 5.28 6.99
CA ARG A 3 10.57 5.57 5.88
C ARG A 3 10.97 6.82 5.07
N PHE A 4 11.33 7.90 5.75
CA PHE A 4 11.72 9.17 5.11
C PHE A 4 12.96 9.07 4.22
N LYS A 5 13.89 8.14 4.52
CA LYS A 5 15.06 7.89 3.65
C LYS A 5 14.63 7.41 2.27
N LYS A 6 13.55 6.62 2.17
CA LYS A 6 13.03 6.13 0.89
C LYS A 6 12.26 7.22 0.15
N ILE A 7 11.46 8.01 0.87
CA ILE A 7 10.65 9.11 0.30
C ILE A 7 11.54 10.20 -0.30
N ARG A 8 12.60 10.62 0.41
CA ARG A 8 13.57 11.60 -0.13
C ARG A 8 14.21 11.15 -1.44
N ARG A 9 14.34 9.83 -1.67
CA ARG A 9 14.94 9.26 -2.88
C ARG A 9 13.92 9.01 -4.00
N LEU A 10 12.75 8.46 -3.66
CA LEU A 10 11.76 7.95 -4.62
C LEU A 10 10.60 8.91 -4.88
N GLY A 11 10.40 9.91 -4.01
CA GLY A 11 9.27 10.82 -4.05
C GLY A 11 8.12 10.40 -3.14
N ALA A 12 6.91 10.88 -3.45
CA ALA A 12 5.71 10.65 -2.65
C ALA A 12 5.29 9.17 -2.66
N LEU A 13 5.04 8.63 -1.47
CA LEU A 13 4.59 7.25 -1.26
C LEU A 13 3.46 7.26 -0.21
N PRO A 14 2.21 7.53 -0.61
CA PRO A 14 1.10 7.73 0.33
C PRO A 14 0.85 6.48 1.19
N GLY A 15 0.87 5.28 0.59
CA GLY A 15 0.72 4.04 1.35
C GLY A 15 1.76 3.80 2.46
N LEU A 16 2.91 4.50 2.44
CA LEU A 16 3.97 4.34 3.43
C LEU A 16 3.87 5.34 4.59
N THR A 17 3.48 6.59 4.33
CA THR A 17 3.30 7.64 5.33
C THR A 17 2.54 8.84 4.76
N ASN A 18 1.69 9.44 5.59
CA ASN A 18 0.97 10.68 5.26
C ASN A 18 1.81 11.92 5.60
N LYS A 19 2.82 11.76 6.46
CA LYS A 19 3.74 12.85 6.81
C LYS A 19 4.60 13.23 5.60
N ARG A 20 4.48 14.49 5.17
CA ARG A 20 5.36 15.07 4.16
C ARG A 20 6.75 15.27 4.77
N SER A 21 7.79 14.86 4.04
CA SER A 21 9.14 15.22 4.46
C SER A 21 9.29 16.73 4.30
N ARG A 22 9.55 17.45 5.39
CA ARG A 22 10.18 18.77 5.32
C ARG A 22 11.58 18.55 4.79
N ALA A 23 11.74 18.50 3.48
CA ALA A 23 13.07 18.55 2.91
C ALA A 23 13.54 20.00 3.07
N VAL A 24 14.33 20.25 4.13
CA VAL A 24 15.42 21.22 4.01
C VAL A 24 16.29 20.63 2.90
N SER A 25 16.07 21.10 1.69
CA SER A 25 17.05 20.95 0.62
C SER A 25 18.28 21.72 1.09
N ASP A 26 19.17 21.08 1.86
CA ASP A 26 20.50 21.65 2.03
C ASP A 26 21.20 21.50 0.68
N PRO A 27 21.40 22.60 -0.07
CA PRO A 27 21.98 22.53 -1.41
C PRO A 27 23.45 22.10 -1.36
N ARG A 28 24.08 22.12 -0.18
CA ARG A 28 25.53 21.92 0.00
C ARG A 28 25.98 20.46 -0.03
N ASN A 29 25.07 19.49 0.07
CA ASN A 29 25.43 18.07 0.18
C ASN A 29 24.76 17.15 -0.86
N GLN A 30 24.18 17.73 -1.91
CA GLN A 30 23.73 16.96 -3.07
C GLN A 30 24.88 16.93 -4.08
N SER A 31 25.70 15.87 -4.05
CA SER A 31 26.44 15.53 -5.27
C SER A 31 25.38 15.35 -6.35
N ARG A 32 25.35 16.28 -7.32
CA ARG A 32 24.32 16.32 -8.37
C ARG A 32 24.37 14.97 -9.08
N SER A 33 23.40 14.11 -8.79
CA SER A 33 23.27 12.85 -9.47
C SER A 33 23.01 13.19 -10.93
N GLY A 34 23.96 12.86 -11.82
CA GLY A 34 23.86 13.14 -13.24
C GLY A 34 22.58 12.56 -13.88
N LYS A 35 22.41 12.78 -15.18
CA LYS A 35 21.25 12.29 -15.94
C LYS A 35 20.97 10.81 -15.60
N LYS A 36 19.72 10.51 -15.23
CA LYS A 36 19.32 9.15 -14.89
C LYS A 36 19.36 8.29 -16.15
N SER A 37 19.99 7.12 -16.07
CA SER A 37 19.92 6.13 -17.14
C SER A 37 18.51 5.54 -17.26
N GLN A 38 18.17 5.02 -18.45
CA GLN A 38 16.90 4.34 -18.69
C GLN A 38 16.66 3.18 -17.71
N TYR A 39 17.71 2.43 -17.39
CA TYR A 39 17.64 1.39 -16.36
C TYR A 39 17.29 1.94 -14.98
N ARG A 40 17.92 3.05 -14.57
CA ARG A 40 17.65 3.67 -13.27
C ARG A 40 16.22 4.17 -13.16
N ILE A 41 15.65 4.73 -14.24
CA ILE A 41 14.25 5.16 -14.27
C ILE A 41 13.32 3.96 -14.03
N ARG A 42 13.50 2.87 -14.77
CA ARG A 42 12.71 1.63 -14.60
C ARG A 42 12.86 1.03 -13.20
N LEU A 43 14.08 1.06 -12.65
CA LEU A 43 14.35 0.58 -11.29
C LEU A 43 13.61 1.42 -10.25
N GLU A 44 13.64 2.75 -10.38
CA GLU A 44 12.96 3.65 -9.45
C GLU A 44 11.43 3.44 -9.47
N GLU A 45 10.82 3.28 -10.65
CA GLU A 45 9.39 2.97 -10.77
C GLU A 45 9.02 1.63 -10.10
N LYS A 46 9.83 0.59 -10.33
CA LYS A 46 9.66 -0.69 -9.64
C LYS A 46 9.76 -0.53 -8.12
N GLN A 47 10.71 0.26 -7.63
CA GLN A 47 10.88 0.48 -6.20
C GLN A 47 9.72 1.29 -5.60
N LYS A 48 9.18 2.29 -6.31
CA LYS A 48 7.99 3.04 -5.88
C LYS A 48 6.82 2.08 -5.64
N LEU A 49 6.50 1.25 -6.64
CA LEU A 49 5.47 0.19 -6.53
C LEU A 49 5.71 -0.70 -5.31
N ARG A 50 6.93 -1.23 -5.17
CA ARG A 50 7.27 -2.14 -4.08
C ARG A 50 7.08 -1.51 -2.70
N PHE A 51 7.54 -0.28 -2.50
CA PHE A 51 7.44 0.40 -1.21
C PHE A 51 6.05 0.95 -0.93
N HIS A 52 5.30 1.34 -1.96
CA HIS A 52 3.92 1.75 -1.83
C HIS A 52 3.09 0.61 -1.20
N TYR A 53 3.03 -0.54 -1.85
CA TYR A 53 2.26 -1.71 -1.38
C TYR A 53 2.99 -2.57 -0.33
N GLY A 54 4.18 -2.16 0.11
CA GLY A 54 4.99 -2.89 1.11
C GLY A 54 5.43 -4.30 0.69
N LEU A 55 5.62 -4.59 -0.59
CA LEU A 55 5.87 -5.95 -1.08
C LEU A 55 7.34 -6.35 -0.96
N THR A 56 7.59 -7.65 -0.87
CA THR A 56 8.93 -8.19 -1.15
C THR A 56 9.16 -8.30 -2.65
N GLU A 57 10.44 -8.28 -3.08
CA GLU A 57 10.78 -8.42 -4.50
C GLU A 57 10.27 -9.74 -5.09
N ARG A 58 10.36 -10.83 -4.32
CA ARG A 58 9.86 -12.16 -4.69
C ARG A 58 8.35 -12.16 -4.89
N GLN A 59 7.60 -11.49 -4.02
CA GLN A 59 6.14 -11.34 -4.17
C GLN A 59 5.79 -10.51 -5.40
N LEU A 60 6.48 -9.39 -5.63
CA LEU A 60 6.25 -8.58 -6.82
C LEU A 60 6.50 -9.37 -8.11
N LEU A 61 7.58 -10.15 -8.17
CA LEU A 61 7.87 -11.05 -9.29
C LEU A 61 6.76 -12.08 -9.50
N LYS A 62 6.19 -12.65 -8.42
CA LYS A 62 5.06 -13.57 -8.51
C LYS A 62 3.84 -12.89 -9.14
N TYR A 63 3.51 -11.67 -8.71
CA TYR A 63 2.40 -10.91 -9.28
C TYR A 63 2.62 -10.54 -10.75
N VAL A 64 3.84 -10.16 -11.14
CA VAL A 64 4.17 -9.91 -12.55
C VAL A 64 3.98 -11.16 -13.41
N ARG A 65 4.39 -12.34 -12.91
CA ARG A 65 4.15 -13.61 -13.62
C ARG A 65 2.67 -13.92 -13.78
N ILE A 66 1.85 -13.63 -12.77
CA ILE A 66 0.40 -13.79 -12.83
C ILE A 66 -0.19 -12.81 -13.87
N ALA A 67 0.22 -11.54 -13.83
CA ALA A 67 -0.26 -10.51 -14.74
C ALA A 67 0.11 -10.80 -16.21
N ARG A 68 1.30 -11.36 -16.47
CA ARG A 68 1.72 -11.78 -17.82
C ARG A 68 0.92 -12.95 -18.38
N LYS A 69 0.37 -13.81 -17.51
CA LYS A 69 -0.46 -14.95 -17.92
C LYS A 69 -1.92 -14.55 -18.17
N ALA A 70 -2.35 -13.43 -17.61
CA ALA A 70 -3.71 -12.93 -17.79
C ALA A 70 -3.88 -12.35 -19.20
N LYS A 71 -5.08 -12.43 -19.74
CA LYS A 71 -5.45 -11.75 -20.99
C LYS A 71 -5.55 -10.25 -20.73
N GLY A 72 -5.01 -9.43 -21.63
CA GLY A 72 -5.06 -7.96 -21.58
C GLY A 72 -3.72 -7.29 -21.29
N SER A 73 -3.76 -6.00 -20.96
CA SER A 73 -2.55 -5.20 -20.67
C SER A 73 -1.91 -5.65 -19.36
N THR A 74 -0.67 -6.15 -19.44
CA THR A 74 0.07 -6.65 -18.26
C THR A 74 0.19 -5.61 -17.15
N GLY A 75 0.37 -4.32 -17.51
CA GLY A 75 0.48 -3.24 -16.54
C GLY A 75 -0.81 -3.00 -15.77
N GLN A 76 -1.95 -2.98 -16.47
CA GLN A 76 -3.27 -2.80 -15.85
C GLN A 76 -3.62 -3.98 -14.94
N VAL A 77 -3.39 -5.21 -15.42
CA VAL A 77 -3.66 -6.41 -14.60
C VAL A 77 -2.76 -6.45 -13.36
N LEU A 78 -1.48 -6.06 -13.48
CA LEU A 78 -0.58 -5.99 -12.33
C LEU A 78 -1.14 -5.02 -11.27
N LEU A 79 -1.53 -3.82 -11.66
CA LEU A 79 -2.08 -2.83 -10.73
C LEU A 79 -3.39 -3.32 -10.11
N GLN A 80 -4.27 -3.95 -10.90
CA GLN A 80 -5.50 -4.55 -10.40
C GLN A 80 -5.21 -5.60 -9.32
N VAL A 81 -4.28 -6.53 -9.56
CA VAL A 81 -3.93 -7.57 -8.58
C VAL A 81 -3.33 -6.97 -7.31
N LEU A 82 -2.61 -5.84 -7.40
CA LEU A 82 -2.05 -5.15 -6.24
C LEU A 82 -3.11 -4.37 -5.46
N GLU A 83 -4.03 -3.69 -6.15
CA GLU A 83 -5.10 -2.91 -5.50
C GLU A 83 -6.13 -3.81 -4.80
N MET A 84 -6.37 -5.03 -5.31
CA MET A 84 -7.32 -6.01 -4.73
C MET A 84 -6.83 -6.71 -3.45
N ARG A 85 -5.67 -6.34 -2.92
CA ARG A 85 -5.16 -6.93 -1.67
C ARG A 85 -5.92 -6.38 -0.46
N LEU A 86 -6.19 -7.23 0.52
CA LEU A 86 -6.91 -6.86 1.74
C LEU A 86 -6.26 -5.68 2.47
N ASP A 87 -4.94 -5.69 2.66
CA ASP A 87 -4.23 -4.58 3.32
C ASP A 87 -4.36 -3.24 2.58
N ASN A 88 -4.36 -3.29 1.26
CA ASN A 88 -4.51 -2.11 0.43
C ASN A 88 -5.96 -1.60 0.43
N ILE A 89 -6.95 -2.49 0.37
CA ILE A 89 -8.37 -2.13 0.44
C ILE A 89 -8.67 -1.45 1.78
N LEU A 90 -8.20 -2.00 2.90
CA LEU A 90 -8.40 -1.38 4.22
C LEU A 90 -7.79 0.03 4.31
N PHE A 91 -6.62 0.23 3.70
CA PHE A 91 -6.00 1.55 3.59
C PHE A 91 -6.84 2.51 2.73
N ARG A 92 -7.34 2.04 1.57
CA ARG A 92 -8.20 2.83 0.68
C ARG A 92 -9.54 3.20 1.31
N LEU A 93 -10.09 2.32 2.16
CA LEU A 93 -11.32 2.57 2.92
C LEU A 93 -11.11 3.50 4.14
N GLY A 94 -9.89 3.95 4.41
CA GLY A 94 -9.58 4.80 5.56
C GLY A 94 -9.59 4.08 6.92
N MET A 95 -9.80 2.76 6.93
CA MET A 95 -9.76 1.96 8.17
C MET A 95 -8.36 1.90 8.81
N ALA A 96 -7.32 2.26 8.05
CA ALA A 96 -5.97 2.43 8.54
C ALA A 96 -5.27 3.58 7.82
N SER A 97 -4.44 4.31 8.56
CA SER A 97 -3.77 5.50 8.02
C SER A 97 -2.59 5.25 7.10
N THR A 98 -1.99 4.06 7.16
CA THR A 98 -0.90 3.62 6.28
C THR A 98 -1.03 2.12 6.01
N ILE A 99 -0.50 1.64 4.87
CA ILE A 99 -0.54 0.21 4.53
C ILE A 99 0.17 -0.67 5.58
N PRO A 100 1.32 -0.29 6.17
CA PRO A 100 1.88 -1.03 7.29
C PRO A 100 0.94 -1.12 8.50
N GLY A 101 0.13 -0.09 8.77
CA GLY A 101 -0.89 -0.11 9.81
C GLY A 101 -2.05 -1.07 9.45
N ALA A 102 -2.52 -1.04 8.19
CA ALA A 102 -3.52 -1.98 7.70
C ALA A 102 -3.06 -3.44 7.82
N ARG A 103 -1.79 -3.71 7.51
CA ARG A 103 -1.18 -5.05 7.70
C ARG A 103 -1.17 -5.48 9.15
N GLN A 104 -0.91 -4.55 10.07
CA GLN A 104 -0.95 -4.83 11.49
C GLN A 104 -2.38 -5.25 11.89
N LEU A 105 -3.40 -4.50 11.47
CA LEU A 105 -4.80 -4.86 11.74
C LEU A 105 -5.15 -6.29 11.27
N VAL A 106 -4.74 -6.63 10.04
CA VAL A 106 -4.99 -7.96 9.47
C VAL A 106 -4.24 -9.04 10.25
N ASN A 107 -2.93 -8.90 10.45
CA ASN A 107 -2.11 -9.88 11.18
C ASN A 107 -2.61 -10.15 12.61
N HIS A 108 -3.15 -9.12 13.26
CA HIS A 108 -3.69 -9.21 14.62
C HIS A 108 -5.16 -9.67 14.67
N ARG A 109 -5.74 -10.18 13.57
CA ARG A 109 -7.09 -10.78 13.51
C ARG A 109 -8.21 -9.80 13.87
N HIS A 110 -8.06 -8.53 13.54
CA HIS A 110 -9.11 -7.51 13.73
C HIS A 110 -10.13 -7.45 12.59
N ILE A 111 -9.85 -8.12 11.48
CA ILE A 111 -10.63 -8.03 10.24
C ILE A 111 -11.30 -9.36 9.92
N LEU A 112 -12.56 -9.26 9.50
CA LEU A 112 -13.40 -10.34 9.03
C LEU A 112 -13.69 -10.11 7.54
N VAL A 113 -13.63 -11.18 6.74
CA VAL A 113 -14.10 -11.18 5.35
C VAL A 113 -15.19 -12.23 5.24
N ASN A 114 -16.39 -11.83 4.83
CA ASN A 114 -17.58 -12.69 4.76
C ASN A 114 -17.84 -13.42 6.10
N GLY A 115 -17.67 -12.72 7.23
CA GLY A 115 -17.87 -13.25 8.58
C GLY A 115 -16.74 -14.16 9.11
N ARG A 116 -15.67 -14.38 8.34
CA ARG A 116 -14.53 -15.23 8.77
C ARG A 116 -13.29 -14.39 9.04
N ILE A 117 -12.52 -14.75 10.08
CA ILE A 117 -11.25 -14.10 10.41
C ILE A 117 -10.25 -14.37 9.29
N VAL A 118 -9.66 -13.29 8.76
CA VAL A 118 -8.57 -13.35 7.78
C VAL A 118 -7.35 -12.66 8.37
N ASP A 119 -6.27 -13.41 8.57
CA ASP A 119 -4.99 -12.92 9.11
C ASP A 119 -3.89 -12.78 8.05
N ILE A 120 -4.25 -12.89 6.77
CA ILE A 120 -3.34 -12.83 5.64
C ILE A 120 -3.48 -11.48 4.92
N PRO A 121 -2.51 -10.54 5.03
CA PRO A 121 -2.61 -9.23 4.37
C PRO A 121 -2.62 -9.30 2.84
N SER A 122 -2.01 -10.35 2.28
CA SER A 122 -2.00 -10.62 0.84
C SER A 122 -3.25 -11.35 0.34
N TYR A 123 -4.28 -11.50 1.18
CA TYR A 123 -5.57 -12.02 0.74
C TYR A 123 -6.10 -11.19 -0.43
N ARG A 124 -6.50 -11.87 -1.51
CA ARG A 124 -7.06 -11.23 -2.69
C ARG A 124 -8.57 -11.16 -2.53
N CYS A 125 -9.08 -9.98 -2.21
CA CYS A 125 -10.51 -9.76 -2.15
C CYS A 125 -11.11 -9.94 -3.54
N LYS A 126 -12.32 -10.46 -3.58
CA LYS A 126 -13.14 -10.61 -4.77
C LYS A 126 -14.21 -9.52 -4.76
N PRO A 127 -14.75 -9.16 -5.94
CA PRO A 127 -15.95 -8.33 -5.99
C PRO A 127 -17.05 -8.96 -5.13
N ARG A 128 -17.79 -8.12 -4.40
CA ARG A 128 -18.87 -8.51 -3.48
C ARG A 128 -18.42 -9.18 -2.17
N ASP A 129 -17.13 -9.23 -1.87
CA ASP A 129 -16.69 -9.61 -0.53
C ASP A 129 -17.10 -8.53 0.49
N ILE A 130 -17.66 -8.97 1.62
CA ILE A 130 -18.06 -8.10 2.73
C ILE A 130 -16.92 -8.04 3.73
N ILE A 131 -16.35 -6.86 3.93
CA ILE A 131 -15.27 -6.63 4.91
C ILE A 131 -15.88 -6.02 6.16
N THR A 132 -15.75 -6.70 7.30
CA THR A 132 -16.21 -6.23 8.60
C THR A 132 -15.08 -6.23 9.63
N VAL A 133 -15.31 -5.49 10.71
CA VAL A 133 -14.41 -5.46 11.87
C VAL A 133 -14.89 -6.50 12.87
N ARG A 134 -13.94 -7.16 13.53
CA ARG A 134 -14.26 -8.10 14.63
C ARG A 134 -14.95 -7.36 15.78
N ASP A 135 -15.99 -7.96 16.36
CA ASP A 135 -16.75 -7.43 17.50
C ASP A 135 -15.99 -7.52 18.83
N GLU A 136 -14.84 -6.87 18.87
CA GLU A 136 -14.08 -6.60 20.08
C GLU A 136 -13.89 -5.09 20.20
N GLN A 137 -14.07 -4.55 21.41
CA GLN A 137 -14.00 -3.11 21.65
C GLN A 137 -12.66 -2.50 21.18
N LYS A 138 -11.55 -3.21 21.40
CA LYS A 138 -10.20 -2.79 20.95
C LYS A 138 -10.13 -2.62 19.43
N SER A 139 -10.70 -3.56 18.68
CA SER A 139 -10.75 -3.54 17.20
C SER A 139 -11.57 -2.35 16.71
N ARG A 140 -12.75 -2.14 17.30
CA ARG A 140 -13.68 -1.06 16.92
C ARG A 140 -13.08 0.31 17.19
N VAL A 141 -12.50 0.52 18.37
CA VAL A 141 -11.88 1.81 18.74
C VAL A 141 -10.71 2.15 17.83
N MET A 142 -9.84 1.18 17.50
CA MET A 142 -8.68 1.42 16.64
C MET A 142 -9.07 1.85 15.22
N ILE A 143 -10.11 1.23 14.67
CA ILE A 143 -10.61 1.55 13.32
C ILE A 143 -11.41 2.84 13.33
N GLN A 144 -12.24 3.08 14.35
CA GLN A 144 -12.99 4.34 14.49
C GLN A 144 -12.04 5.54 14.55
N ASN A 145 -11.01 5.49 15.39
CA ASN A 145 -10.00 6.54 15.47
C ASN A 145 -9.31 6.80 14.12
N SER A 146 -9.10 5.74 13.32
CA SER A 146 -8.50 5.86 11.99
C SER A 146 -9.45 6.54 11.01
N LEU A 147 -10.72 6.15 11.00
CA LEU A 147 -11.76 6.76 10.17
C LEU A 147 -11.96 8.23 10.50
N ASP A 148 -12.04 8.59 11.79
CA ASP A 148 -12.23 9.98 12.23
C ASP A 148 -11.05 10.88 11.83
N SER A 149 -9.83 10.32 11.82
CA SER A 149 -8.62 11.05 11.39
C SER A 149 -8.52 11.26 9.88
N HIS A 150 -9.25 10.46 9.10
CA HIS A 150 -9.27 10.49 7.64
C HIS A 150 -10.53 11.21 7.15
N LEU A 151 -10.45 12.54 7.08
CA LEU A 151 -11.47 13.36 6.44
C LEU A 151 -11.51 13.04 4.94
N HIS A 152 -12.49 12.23 4.53
CA HIS A 152 -12.96 11.95 3.16
C HIS A 152 -12.01 12.42 2.02
N GLU A 153 -11.01 11.59 1.68
CA GLU A 153 -10.47 11.59 0.31
C GLU A 153 -11.22 10.51 -0.48
N ASP A 154 -11.89 10.95 -1.54
CA ASP A 154 -12.59 10.19 -2.60
C ASP A 154 -12.53 8.66 -2.45
N LEU A 155 -13.56 8.09 -1.82
CA LEU A 155 -13.81 6.65 -1.93
C LEU A 155 -13.86 6.31 -3.43
N PRO A 156 -12.99 5.42 -3.92
CA PRO A 156 -12.95 5.08 -5.33
C PRO A 156 -14.32 4.52 -5.76
N LYS A 157 -14.91 5.11 -6.80
CA LYS A 157 -16.27 4.79 -7.28
C LYS A 157 -16.37 3.50 -8.12
N HIS A 158 -15.28 2.76 -8.25
CA HIS A 158 -15.14 1.63 -9.19
C HIS A 158 -15.03 0.29 -8.47
#